data_AF-A0A8H7H5J4-F1
#
_entry.id   AF-A0A8H7H5J4-F1
#
_cell.length_a   1.000
_cell.length_b   1.000
_cell.length_c   1.000
_cell.angle_alpha   90.00
_cell.angle_beta   90.00
_cell.angle_gamma   90.00
#
_symmetry.space_group_name_H-M   'P 1'
#
loop_
_entity.id
_entity.type
_entity.pdbx_description
1 polymer ?
#
loop_
_entity_poly.entity_id
_entity_poly.type
_entity_poly.pdbx_seq_one_letter_code
_entity_poly.pdbx_strand_id
1 'polypeptide(L)'
;MKSDIESALGSLVSSTHNILPTEANRRLYEIGNEYFKICSERSAQTAGSTAEEEEDFDRGNSTPGVPQFFSTLWETVIGCVNNSPVQEQAHSEHITRLVDLVGKIKDNSQSENGEWSIRGEKCGWSTLPLLGQTLRDHYNEPIDTMRFSSSSLLCREGQASVAGAFQLETSHLHGGESESDVTRLAKSRHQWLSLQSFISLLWRDCGYSDYALYAIWALRSGLEDWPESPPVYGTECDTFEESPAYLAFQVEAATIWICNTAPLMYKCTEIWGPKGNPDWPKRAGAPGRGGKRWDGVDGYDHDHKRWQVWKDVLNKVILWCGSAGNEKFQDSKVNDASKRALDAMEQAER
;
A
#
# COMPACT_ATOMS: atom_id res chain seq x y z
N MET A 1 24.43 8.69 -3.43
CA MET A 1 22.96 8.90 -3.43
C MET A 1 22.21 7.71 -2.86
N LYS A 2 22.01 6.57 -3.58
CA LYS A 2 21.16 5.46 -3.09
C LYS A 2 21.58 4.95 -1.70
N SER A 3 22.87 4.63 -1.51
CA SER A 3 23.39 4.18 -0.23
C SER A 3 23.21 5.22 0.89
N ASP A 4 23.24 6.52 0.56
CA ASP A 4 23.03 7.61 1.54
C ASP A 4 21.55 7.70 1.95
N ILE A 5 20.63 7.53 0.99
CA ILE A 5 19.18 7.43 1.25
C ILE A 5 18.90 6.21 2.15
N GLU A 6 19.44 5.04 1.80
CA GLU A 6 19.31 3.81 2.58
C GLU A 6 19.87 3.98 4.01
N SER A 7 20.99 4.68 4.16
CA SER A 7 21.59 5.00 5.46
C SER A 7 20.71 5.95 6.30
N ALA A 8 20.16 7.00 5.68
CA ALA A 8 19.26 7.94 6.35
C ALA A 8 17.96 7.26 6.81
N LEU A 9 17.34 6.47 5.94
CA LEU A 9 16.12 5.71 6.26
C LEU A 9 16.40 4.59 7.26
N GLY A 10 17.51 3.87 7.12
CA GLY A 10 17.95 2.85 8.08
C GLY A 10 18.13 3.42 9.49
N SER A 11 18.65 4.65 9.60
CA SER A 11 18.75 5.37 10.89
C SER A 11 17.39 5.82 11.43
N LEU A 12 16.40 6.08 10.57
CA LEU A 12 15.05 6.46 11.02
C LEU A 12 14.31 5.27 11.64
N VAL A 13 14.47 4.10 11.02
CA VAL A 13 13.69 2.89 11.34
C VAL A 13 14.44 1.84 12.16
N SER A 14 15.71 2.09 12.49
CA SER A 14 16.49 1.21 13.37
C SER A 14 15.81 1.01 14.73
N SER A 15 16.15 -0.06 15.45
CA SER A 15 15.76 -0.19 16.86
C SER A 15 16.80 0.40 17.81
N THR A 16 18.04 0.59 17.34
CA THR A 16 19.21 0.93 18.17
C THR A 16 19.64 2.38 18.06
N HIS A 17 19.49 2.99 16.88
CA HIS A 17 19.95 4.36 16.60
C HIS A 17 18.85 5.14 15.90
N ASN A 18 17.94 5.71 16.69
CA ASN A 18 16.76 6.41 16.20
C ASN A 18 17.03 7.89 16.00
N ILE A 19 17.08 8.33 14.74
CA ILE A 19 16.95 9.75 14.42
C ILE A 19 15.46 10.11 14.31
N LEU A 20 15.13 11.38 14.59
CA LEU A 20 13.76 11.88 14.43
C LEU A 20 13.40 12.03 12.94
N PRO A 21 12.11 11.94 12.56
CA PRO A 21 11.67 12.18 11.18
C PRO A 21 12.14 13.53 10.61
N THR A 22 12.24 14.56 11.44
CA THR A 22 12.76 15.89 11.04
C THR A 22 14.24 15.87 10.68
N GLU A 23 15.05 15.11 11.40
CA GLU A 23 16.48 14.94 11.14
C GLU A 23 16.71 14.06 9.90
N ALA A 24 15.92 12.99 9.73
CA ALA A 24 15.94 12.19 8.51
C ALA A 24 15.56 13.03 7.27
N ASN A 25 14.49 13.84 7.36
CA ASN A 25 14.09 14.76 6.30
C ASN A 25 15.21 15.75 5.93
N ARG A 26 15.88 16.35 6.93
CA ARG A 26 17.02 17.26 6.70
C ARG A 26 18.14 16.57 5.92
N ARG A 27 18.51 15.34 6.31
CA ARG A 27 19.54 14.57 5.59
C ARG A 27 19.14 14.25 4.16
N LEU A 28 17.89 13.82 3.94
CA LEU A 28 17.38 13.54 2.59
C LEU A 28 17.38 14.78 1.70
N TYR A 29 17.06 15.94 2.27
CA TYR A 29 17.13 17.23 1.59
C TYR A 29 18.56 17.57 1.16
N GLU A 30 19.54 17.40 2.06
CA GLU A 30 20.97 17.61 1.76
C GLU A 30 21.46 16.69 0.65
N ILE A 31 21.14 15.39 0.75
CA ILE A 31 21.48 14.38 -0.27
C ILE A 31 20.86 14.75 -1.63
N GLY A 32 19.58 15.16 -1.64
CA GLY A 32 18.88 15.55 -2.86
C GLY A 32 19.51 16.78 -3.51
N ASN A 33 19.73 17.85 -2.75
CA ASN A 33 20.32 19.09 -3.26
C ASN A 33 21.73 18.89 -3.83
N GLU A 34 22.57 18.11 -3.15
CA GLU A 34 23.90 17.78 -3.66
C GLU A 34 23.80 16.99 -4.98
N TYR A 35 22.92 15.99 -5.03
CA TYR A 35 22.71 15.18 -6.22
C TYR A 35 22.18 16.00 -7.42
N PHE A 36 21.19 16.87 -7.20
CA PHE A 36 20.63 17.74 -8.25
C PHE A 36 21.67 18.69 -8.81
N LYS A 37 22.55 19.23 -7.96
CA LYS A 37 23.66 20.08 -8.38
C LYS A 37 24.64 19.32 -9.29
N ILE A 38 25.07 18.12 -8.88
CA ILE A 38 25.98 17.27 -9.66
C ILE A 38 25.36 16.93 -11.04
N CYS A 39 24.09 16.54 -11.06
CA CYS A 39 23.40 16.22 -12.32
C CYS A 39 23.24 17.44 -13.24
N SER A 40 22.95 18.61 -12.67
CA SER A 40 22.82 19.86 -13.43
C SER A 40 24.16 20.28 -14.06
N GLU A 41 25.26 20.18 -13.32
CA GLU A 41 26.62 20.47 -13.82
C GLU A 41 27.04 19.51 -14.93
N ARG A 42 26.77 18.20 -14.78
CA ARG A 42 27.05 17.19 -15.82
C ARG A 42 26.24 17.45 -17.10
N SER A 43 24.97 17.82 -16.97
CA SER A 43 24.12 18.17 -18.11
C SER A 43 24.62 19.43 -18.84
N ALA A 44 25.12 20.43 -18.12
CA ALA A 44 25.69 21.64 -18.72
C ALA A 44 26.99 21.37 -19.49
N GLN A 45 27.81 20.42 -19.01
CA GLN A 45 29.07 20.04 -19.66
C GLN A 45 28.85 19.19 -20.93
N THR A 46 27.84 18.31 -20.91
CA THR A 46 27.51 17.41 -22.04
C THR A 46 26.74 18.10 -23.16
N ALA A 47 26.08 19.24 -22.90
CA ALA A 47 25.46 20.06 -23.94
C ALA A 47 26.47 20.64 -24.96
N GLY A 48 27.78 20.54 -24.69
CA GLY A 48 28.87 20.99 -25.58
C GLY A 48 29.57 19.88 -26.39
N SER A 49 29.26 18.59 -26.15
CA SER A 49 29.89 17.46 -26.85
C SER A 49 28.83 16.53 -27.41
N THR A 50 28.93 16.23 -28.70
CA THR A 50 28.02 15.39 -29.49
C THR A 50 27.51 14.16 -28.74
N ALA A 51 26.18 14.02 -28.76
CA ALA A 51 25.41 12.97 -28.12
C ALA A 51 25.79 11.58 -28.63
N GLU A 52 26.33 10.74 -27.75
CA GLU A 52 26.31 9.29 -27.90
C GLU A 52 25.62 8.69 -26.66
N GLU A 53 24.43 8.17 -26.91
CA GLU A 53 23.81 6.98 -26.32
C GLU A 53 24.14 6.66 -24.84
N GLU A 54 23.42 7.31 -23.91
CA GLU A 54 23.05 6.68 -22.64
C GLU A 54 21.54 6.40 -22.71
N GLU A 55 21.15 5.14 -22.50
CA GLU A 55 19.76 4.65 -22.42
C GLU A 55 19.01 5.35 -21.28
N ASP A 56 18.53 6.55 -21.53
CA ASP A 56 17.86 7.37 -20.53
C ASP A 56 16.36 7.40 -20.83
N PHE A 57 15.61 6.57 -20.11
CA PHE A 57 14.18 6.76 -19.98
C PHE A 57 13.93 8.24 -19.62
N ASP A 58 13.26 8.97 -20.51
CA ASP A 58 12.44 10.14 -20.14
C ASP A 58 13.09 11.54 -20.00
N ARG A 59 14.05 11.89 -20.86
CA ARG A 59 14.58 13.29 -20.98
C ARG A 59 13.61 14.34 -21.56
N GLY A 60 12.31 14.07 -21.64
CA GLY A 60 11.33 15.06 -22.07
C GLY A 60 11.08 16.09 -20.97
N ASN A 61 11.75 17.25 -21.00
CA ASN A 61 11.47 18.40 -20.12
C ASN A 61 11.53 18.12 -18.60
N SER A 62 12.39 17.21 -18.14
CA SER A 62 12.61 16.97 -16.71
C SER A 62 13.84 17.69 -16.19
N THR A 63 13.81 18.20 -14.97
CA THR A 63 14.98 18.74 -14.28
C THR A 63 16.00 17.62 -14.03
N PRO A 64 17.27 17.77 -14.43
CA PRO A 64 18.28 16.72 -14.28
C PRO A 64 18.39 16.16 -12.86
N GLY A 65 18.37 14.83 -12.72
CA GLY A 65 18.50 14.12 -11.45
C GLY A 65 17.22 14.06 -10.60
N VAL A 66 16.25 14.96 -10.79
CA VAL A 66 15.02 15.01 -9.98
C VAL A 66 14.19 13.71 -10.08
N PRO A 67 13.85 13.20 -11.28
CA PRO A 67 13.10 11.94 -11.38
C PRO A 67 13.81 10.75 -10.73
N GLN A 68 15.12 10.58 -11.01
CA GLN A 68 15.90 9.46 -10.49
C GLN A 68 15.99 9.48 -8.96
N PHE A 69 16.20 10.65 -8.37
CA PHE A 69 16.24 10.80 -6.91
C PHE A 69 14.92 10.40 -6.27
N PHE A 70 13.79 10.96 -6.75
CA PHE A 70 12.49 10.69 -6.15
C PHE A 70 12.04 9.23 -6.36
N SER A 71 12.30 8.64 -7.54
CA SER A 71 12.08 7.21 -7.75
C SER A 71 12.86 6.38 -6.73
N THR A 72 14.16 6.66 -6.60
CA THR A 72 15.03 5.93 -5.65
C THR A 72 14.58 6.12 -4.20
N LEU A 73 14.17 7.35 -3.83
CA LEU A 73 13.68 7.65 -2.49
C LEU A 73 12.44 6.83 -2.15
N TRP A 74 11.42 6.85 -3.02
CA TRP A 74 10.17 6.15 -2.75
C TRP A 74 10.30 4.64 -2.84
N GLU A 75 11.11 4.12 -3.77
CA GLU A 75 11.47 2.69 -3.81
C GLU A 75 12.14 2.26 -2.49
N THR A 76 13.03 3.09 -1.94
CA THR A 76 13.71 2.78 -0.67
C THR A 76 12.74 2.85 0.51
N VAL A 77 11.85 3.85 0.56
CA VAL A 77 10.80 3.96 1.59
C VAL A 77 9.89 2.73 1.54
N ILE A 78 9.42 2.31 0.36
CA ILE A 78 8.59 1.11 0.19
C ILE A 78 9.39 -0.15 0.56
N GLY A 79 10.69 -0.20 0.25
CA GLY A 79 11.61 -1.22 0.76
C GLY A 79 11.62 -1.29 2.28
N CYS A 80 11.64 -0.15 2.98
CA CYS A 80 11.53 -0.10 4.44
C CYS A 80 10.14 -0.55 4.94
N VAL A 81 9.05 -0.21 4.23
CA VAL A 81 7.70 -0.70 4.55
C VAL A 81 7.62 -2.22 4.42
N ASN A 82 8.16 -2.78 3.33
CA ASN A 82 8.16 -4.21 3.06
C ASN A 82 9.00 -5.02 4.06
N ASN A 83 10.01 -4.40 4.66
CA ASN A 83 10.88 -5.00 5.66
C ASN A 83 10.55 -4.57 7.10
N SER A 84 9.34 -4.05 7.34
CA SER A 84 8.88 -3.68 8.67
C SER A 84 8.93 -4.87 9.64
N PRO A 85 9.17 -4.65 10.95
CA PRO A 85 9.18 -5.71 11.95
C PRO A 85 7.90 -6.57 11.92
N VAL A 86 8.02 -7.84 12.32
CA VAL A 86 6.88 -8.79 12.37
C VAL A 86 6.05 -8.65 13.65
N GLN A 87 6.65 -8.12 14.72
CA GLN A 87 5.97 -7.88 15.99
C GLN A 87 5.05 -6.66 15.87
N GLU A 88 3.77 -6.81 16.20
CA GLU A 88 2.70 -5.82 15.94
C GLU A 88 3.02 -4.41 16.46
N GLN A 89 3.49 -4.28 17.70
CA GLN A 89 3.83 -2.96 18.26
C GLN A 89 5.00 -2.30 17.51
N ALA A 90 6.07 -3.05 17.25
CA ALA A 90 7.24 -2.55 16.53
C ALA A 90 6.91 -2.25 15.06
N HIS A 91 6.04 -3.05 14.45
CA HIS A 91 5.48 -2.81 13.12
C HIS A 91 4.74 -1.47 13.06
N SER A 92 3.78 -1.25 13.96
CA SER A 92 2.99 -0.03 13.99
C SER A 92 3.87 1.22 14.19
N GLU A 93 4.84 1.16 15.10
CA GLU A 93 5.79 2.26 15.32
C GLU A 93 6.66 2.52 14.09
N HIS A 94 7.14 1.46 13.43
CA HIS A 94 7.94 1.54 12.21
C HIS A 94 7.19 2.22 11.07
N ILE A 95 5.95 1.78 10.79
CA ILE A 95 5.12 2.38 9.74
C ILE A 95 4.78 3.84 10.07
N THR A 96 4.43 4.13 11.33
CA THR A 96 4.12 5.51 11.77
C THR A 96 5.29 6.46 11.53
N ARG A 97 6.53 6.03 11.83
CA ARG A 97 7.73 6.86 11.58
C ARG A 97 7.96 7.15 10.10
N LEU A 98 7.69 6.17 9.23
CA LEU A 98 7.79 6.37 7.78
C LEU A 98 6.72 7.35 7.28
N VAL A 99 5.49 7.26 7.79
CA VAL A 99 4.41 8.21 7.50
C VAL A 99 4.76 9.61 7.98
N ASP A 100 5.28 9.73 9.22
CA ASP A 100 5.74 11.00 9.78
C ASP A 100 6.84 11.63 8.92
N LEU A 101 7.78 10.84 8.41
CA LEU A 101 8.80 11.31 7.48
C LEU A 101 8.17 11.88 6.21
N VAL A 102 7.22 11.16 5.59
CA VAL A 102 6.52 11.65 4.40
C VAL A 102 5.78 12.96 4.70
N GLY A 103 5.14 13.06 5.87
CA GLY A 103 4.55 14.31 6.35
C GLY A 103 5.58 15.45 6.45
N LYS A 104 6.77 15.18 7.01
CA LYS A 104 7.85 16.19 7.09
C LYS A 104 8.42 16.59 5.73
N ILE A 105 8.51 15.67 4.79
CA ILE A 105 8.89 15.99 3.40
C ILE A 105 7.81 16.88 2.78
N LYS A 106 6.52 16.55 2.97
CA LYS A 106 5.39 17.32 2.45
C LYS A 106 5.33 18.75 3.03
N ASP A 107 5.56 18.90 4.33
CA ASP A 107 5.56 20.19 5.02
C ASP A 107 6.75 21.08 4.61
N ASN A 108 7.74 20.53 3.91
CA ASN A 108 8.93 21.27 3.54
C ASN A 108 8.62 22.24 2.39
N SER A 109 8.53 23.53 2.72
CA SER A 109 8.31 24.61 1.77
C SER A 109 9.59 25.18 1.15
N GLN A 110 10.78 24.64 1.47
CA GLN A 110 12.05 25.22 1.01
C GLN A 110 12.28 24.98 -0.49
N SER A 111 12.24 26.08 -1.23
CA SER A 111 12.57 26.21 -2.65
C SER A 111 13.97 26.81 -2.84
N GLU A 112 15.00 26.28 -2.17
CA GLU A 112 16.36 26.83 -2.39
C GLU A 112 16.86 26.55 -3.82
N ASN A 113 16.34 25.50 -4.45
CA ASN A 113 16.47 25.23 -5.87
C ASN A 113 15.10 25.47 -6.52
N GLY A 114 15.03 26.35 -7.53
CA GLY A 114 13.78 26.78 -8.17
C GLY A 114 12.87 25.64 -8.62
N GLU A 115 11.63 25.98 -9.02
CA GLU A 115 10.60 25.01 -9.45
C GLU A 115 11.19 23.91 -10.34
N TRP A 116 11.18 22.67 -9.85
CA TRP A 116 11.59 21.51 -10.63
C TRP A 116 10.48 21.13 -11.60
N SER A 117 10.83 20.35 -12.60
CA SER A 117 9.87 19.75 -13.50
C SER A 117 10.15 18.27 -13.70
N ILE A 118 9.09 17.48 -13.81
CA ILE A 118 9.15 16.09 -14.26
C ILE A 118 8.16 15.98 -15.41
N ARG A 119 8.64 15.57 -16.60
CA ARG A 119 7.83 15.50 -17.83
C ARG A 119 7.11 16.84 -18.16
N GLY A 120 7.74 17.97 -17.83
CA GLY A 120 7.18 19.30 -18.03
C GLY A 120 6.16 19.76 -16.99
N GLU A 121 5.80 18.93 -16.01
CA GLU A 121 4.94 19.31 -14.89
C GLU A 121 5.78 19.86 -13.74
N LYS A 122 5.40 21.03 -13.22
CA LYS A 122 6.10 21.66 -12.10
C LYS A 122 5.91 20.86 -10.81
N CYS A 123 6.97 20.67 -10.06
CA CYS A 123 6.94 19.93 -8.81
C CYS A 123 7.93 20.50 -7.77
N GLY A 124 7.74 20.08 -6.52
CA GLY A 124 8.65 20.35 -5.42
C GLY A 124 8.50 19.29 -4.33
N TRP A 125 9.24 19.41 -3.23
CA TRP A 125 9.13 18.47 -2.11
C TRP A 125 7.70 18.30 -1.60
N SER A 126 6.95 19.40 -1.48
CA SER A 126 5.58 19.40 -0.98
C SER A 126 4.57 18.66 -1.86
N THR A 127 4.90 18.44 -3.13
CA THR A 127 4.05 17.69 -4.07
C THR A 127 4.36 16.20 -4.09
N LEU A 128 5.35 15.74 -3.30
CA LEU A 128 5.84 14.35 -3.24
C LEU A 128 5.98 13.70 -4.63
N PRO A 129 6.85 14.24 -5.50
CA PRO A 129 6.93 13.86 -6.90
C PRO A 129 7.16 12.36 -7.06
N LEU A 130 6.43 11.70 -7.96
CA LEU A 130 6.50 10.25 -8.22
C LEU A 130 5.96 9.31 -7.11
N LEU A 131 5.65 9.78 -5.89
CA LEU A 131 5.19 8.88 -4.81
C LEU A 131 3.95 8.07 -5.23
N GLY A 132 2.94 8.73 -5.80
CA GLY A 132 1.71 8.07 -6.23
C GLY A 132 1.94 7.04 -7.34
N GLN A 133 2.89 7.28 -8.25
CA GLN A 133 3.27 6.34 -9.30
C GLN A 133 3.98 5.13 -8.67
N THR A 134 4.99 5.36 -7.83
CA THR A 134 5.72 4.27 -7.16
C THR A 134 4.78 3.41 -6.32
N LEU A 135 3.87 4.02 -5.54
CA LEU A 135 2.86 3.27 -4.79
C LEU A 135 1.98 2.41 -5.69
N ARG A 136 1.54 2.95 -6.84
CA ARG A 136 0.70 2.21 -7.79
C ARG A 136 1.43 1.01 -8.38
N ASP A 137 2.70 1.14 -8.70
CA ASP A 137 3.51 0.05 -9.25
C ASP A 137 3.62 -1.11 -8.24
N HIS A 138 3.74 -0.80 -6.96
CA HIS A 138 3.76 -1.80 -5.88
C HIS A 138 2.38 -2.32 -5.46
N TYR A 139 1.28 -1.66 -5.86
CA TYR A 139 -0.08 -2.05 -5.47
C TYR A 139 -0.72 -3.11 -6.39
N ASN A 140 -0.13 -3.42 -7.56
CA ASN A 140 -0.84 -4.22 -8.57
C ASN A 140 -0.99 -5.71 -8.22
N GLU A 141 -0.18 -6.27 -7.31
CA GLU A 141 -0.20 -7.70 -6.98
C GLU A 141 -0.08 -7.96 -5.47
N PRO A 142 -1.16 -8.40 -4.78
CA PRO A 142 -1.11 -8.70 -3.34
C PRO A 142 -0.15 -9.81 -2.94
N ILE A 143 -0.11 -10.87 -3.75
CA ILE A 143 0.82 -11.98 -3.65
C ILE A 143 1.22 -12.28 -5.09
N ASP A 144 2.51 -12.26 -5.40
CA ASP A 144 3.03 -12.65 -6.72
C ASP A 144 2.86 -14.17 -6.90
N THR A 145 1.67 -14.57 -7.35
CA THR A 145 1.31 -15.97 -7.56
C THR A 145 2.09 -16.61 -8.70
N MET A 146 2.66 -15.82 -9.62
CA MET A 146 3.40 -16.31 -10.79
C MET A 146 4.69 -17.03 -10.40
N ARG A 147 5.24 -16.74 -9.22
CA ARG A 147 6.45 -17.39 -8.70
C ARG A 147 6.19 -18.60 -7.81
N PHE A 148 4.96 -19.11 -7.77
CA PHE A 148 4.58 -20.29 -6.99
C PHE A 148 3.89 -21.33 -7.87
N SER A 149 4.13 -22.62 -7.57
CA SER A 149 3.33 -23.67 -8.17
C SER A 149 1.92 -23.68 -7.56
N SER A 150 0.89 -24.07 -8.32
CA SER A 150 -0.47 -24.24 -7.78
C SER A 150 -0.49 -25.20 -6.59
N SER A 151 0.35 -26.24 -6.60
CA SER A 151 0.52 -27.16 -5.46
C SER A 151 1.09 -26.47 -4.22
N SER A 152 2.02 -25.52 -4.37
CA SER A 152 2.58 -24.76 -3.24
C SER A 152 1.56 -23.78 -2.66
N LEU A 153 0.71 -23.18 -3.50
CA LEU A 153 -0.32 -22.25 -3.08
C LEU A 153 -1.47 -22.94 -2.35
N LEU A 154 -1.88 -24.11 -2.83
CA LEU A 154 -3.05 -24.85 -2.33
C LEU A 154 -2.71 -25.89 -1.26
N CYS A 155 -1.42 -26.16 -0.99
CA CYS A 155 -1.05 -27.04 0.12
C CYS A 155 -1.43 -26.42 1.48
N ARG A 156 -1.53 -27.28 2.49
CA ARG A 156 -1.95 -26.90 3.84
C ARG A 156 -1.05 -25.82 4.44
N GLU A 157 0.25 -25.92 4.25
CA GLU A 157 1.24 -25.00 4.77
C GLU A 157 1.17 -23.64 4.05
N GLY A 158 1.02 -23.63 2.72
CA GLY A 158 0.83 -22.41 1.94
C GLY A 158 -0.43 -21.65 2.35
N GLN A 159 -1.55 -22.36 2.49
CA GLN A 159 -2.81 -21.82 2.98
C GLN A 159 -2.69 -21.29 4.43
N ALA A 160 -1.96 -22.00 5.31
CA ALA A 160 -1.70 -21.52 6.66
C ALA A 160 -0.84 -20.24 6.69
N SER A 161 0.15 -20.12 5.80
CA SER A 161 0.95 -18.89 5.64
C SER A 161 0.09 -17.70 5.22
N VAL A 162 -0.76 -17.90 4.21
CA VAL A 162 -1.63 -16.84 3.67
C VAL A 162 -2.71 -16.42 4.69
N ALA A 163 -3.24 -17.37 5.45
CA ALA A 163 -4.15 -17.08 6.56
C ALA A 163 -3.47 -16.40 7.77
N GLY A 164 -2.14 -16.22 7.75
CA GLY A 164 -1.40 -15.59 8.84
C GLY A 164 -1.19 -16.47 10.07
N ALA A 165 -1.38 -17.79 9.93
CA ALA A 165 -1.13 -18.78 10.99
C ALA A 165 0.36 -19.21 11.06
N PHE A 166 1.13 -18.99 10.00
CA PHE A 166 2.57 -19.17 10.02
C PHE A 166 3.27 -18.00 10.75
N GLN A 167 4.13 -18.32 11.71
CA GLN A 167 4.89 -17.32 12.44
C GLN A 167 6.15 -16.93 11.67
N LEU A 168 6.10 -15.77 11.02
CA LEU A 168 7.25 -15.19 10.36
C LEU A 168 8.23 -14.63 11.41
N GLU A 169 9.45 -15.18 11.47
CA GLU A 169 10.55 -14.60 12.25
C GLU A 169 11.28 -13.47 11.53
N THR A 170 11.93 -12.58 12.29
CA THR A 170 12.70 -11.44 11.76
C THR A 170 13.82 -11.86 10.80
N SER A 171 14.45 -13.02 11.06
CA SER A 171 15.49 -13.63 10.21
C SER A 171 15.00 -13.89 8.78
N HIS A 172 13.71 -14.18 8.61
CA HIS A 172 13.10 -14.47 7.30
C HIS A 172 12.82 -13.23 6.46
N LEU A 173 12.87 -12.02 7.02
CA LEU A 173 12.67 -10.80 6.22
C LEU A 173 13.85 -10.56 5.27
N HIS A 174 15.03 -11.10 5.58
CA HIS A 174 16.29 -10.81 4.89
C HIS A 174 16.86 -12.03 4.13
N GLY A 175 16.15 -13.15 4.07
CA GLY A 175 16.66 -14.35 3.39
C GLY A 175 16.64 -14.24 1.86
N GLY A 176 17.46 -15.09 1.22
CA GLY A 176 17.70 -15.11 -0.24
C GLY A 176 17.01 -16.28 -0.96
N GLU A 177 17.47 -16.60 -2.18
CA GLU A 177 16.84 -17.54 -3.13
C GLU A 177 16.63 -19.00 -2.64
N SER A 178 17.16 -19.38 -1.48
CA SER A 178 16.96 -20.70 -0.86
C SER A 178 15.80 -20.74 0.14
N GLU A 179 15.00 -19.68 0.24
CA GLU A 179 13.81 -19.63 1.10
C GLU A 179 12.72 -20.63 0.64
N SER A 180 12.07 -21.27 1.61
CA SER A 180 10.92 -22.14 1.32
C SER A 180 9.74 -21.33 0.77
N ASP A 181 8.91 -21.94 -0.07
CA ASP A 181 7.69 -21.30 -0.59
C ASP A 181 6.77 -20.79 0.53
N VAL A 182 6.69 -21.52 1.64
CA VAL A 182 5.91 -21.16 2.84
C VAL A 182 6.41 -19.83 3.44
N THR A 183 7.73 -19.67 3.54
CA THR A 183 8.38 -18.44 4.02
C THR A 183 8.12 -17.28 3.05
N ARG A 184 8.28 -17.52 1.74
CA ARG A 184 8.04 -16.51 0.69
C ARG A 184 6.58 -16.04 0.67
N LEU A 185 5.62 -16.95 0.88
CA LEU A 185 4.20 -16.61 0.99
C LEU A 185 3.90 -15.77 2.24
N ALA A 186 4.44 -16.17 3.39
CA ALA A 186 4.28 -15.41 4.63
C ALA A 186 4.90 -14.00 4.52
N LYS A 187 6.05 -13.87 3.84
CA LYS A 187 6.70 -12.59 3.55
C LYS A 187 5.86 -11.72 2.61
N SER A 188 5.35 -12.29 1.51
CA SER A 188 4.49 -11.56 0.55
C SER A 188 3.23 -11.03 1.23
N ARG A 189 2.59 -11.88 2.03
CA ARG A 189 1.45 -11.49 2.88
C ARG A 189 1.80 -10.33 3.81
N HIS A 190 2.91 -10.41 4.52
CA HIS A 190 3.37 -9.39 5.46
C HIS A 190 3.61 -8.06 4.74
N GLN A 191 4.34 -8.09 3.63
CA GLN A 191 4.63 -6.92 2.79
C GLN A 191 3.35 -6.24 2.31
N TRP A 192 2.38 -7.02 1.81
CA TRP A 192 1.11 -6.47 1.35
C TRP A 192 0.33 -5.77 2.47
N LEU A 193 0.18 -6.41 3.64
CA LEU A 193 -0.52 -5.77 4.76
C LEU A 193 0.23 -4.55 5.30
N SER A 194 1.57 -4.58 5.34
CA SER A 194 2.39 -3.41 5.68
C SER A 194 2.15 -2.25 4.71
N LEU A 195 2.03 -2.54 3.41
CA LEU A 195 1.72 -1.55 2.39
C LEU A 195 0.31 -0.98 2.58
N GLN A 196 -0.71 -1.79 2.88
CA GLN A 196 -2.06 -1.30 3.19
C GLN A 196 -2.05 -0.37 4.41
N SER A 197 -1.32 -0.75 5.47
CA SER A 197 -1.16 0.10 6.65
C SER A 197 -0.47 1.41 6.30
N PHE A 198 0.63 1.38 5.55
CA PHE A 198 1.35 2.58 5.16
C PHE A 198 0.48 3.54 4.35
N ILE A 199 -0.18 3.06 3.27
CA ILE A 199 -0.98 3.93 2.40
C ILE A 199 -2.22 4.48 3.14
N SER A 200 -2.90 3.66 3.93
CA SER A 200 -4.05 4.12 4.73
C SER A 200 -3.67 5.20 5.74
N LEU A 201 -2.49 5.09 6.35
CA LEU A 201 -1.97 6.12 7.24
C LEU A 201 -1.49 7.37 6.49
N LEU A 202 -0.93 7.24 5.28
CA LEU A 202 -0.66 8.40 4.42
C LEU A 202 -1.94 9.18 4.10
N TRP A 203 -3.05 8.48 3.85
CA TRP A 203 -4.34 9.16 3.66
C TRP A 203 -4.76 9.89 4.93
N ARG A 204 -4.72 9.19 6.07
CA ARG A 204 -5.14 9.71 7.37
C ARG A 204 -4.35 10.94 7.81
N ASP A 205 -3.03 10.85 7.75
CA ASP A 205 -2.13 11.78 8.44
C ASP A 205 -1.52 12.81 7.48
N CYS A 206 -1.38 12.47 6.19
CA CYS A 206 -0.85 13.39 5.18
C CYS A 206 -1.94 13.99 4.28
N GLY A 207 -3.20 13.51 4.33
CA GLY A 207 -4.35 14.18 3.71
C GLY A 207 -4.38 14.19 2.18
N TYR A 208 -3.84 13.16 1.52
CA TYR A 208 -3.96 13.01 0.06
C TYR A 208 -5.29 12.33 -0.29
N SER A 209 -6.21 13.08 -0.89
CA SER A 209 -7.55 12.60 -1.31
C SER A 209 -7.48 11.42 -2.27
N ASP A 210 -6.47 11.37 -3.15
CA ASP A 210 -6.32 10.31 -4.16
C ASP A 210 -6.17 8.90 -3.55
N TYR A 211 -5.83 8.79 -2.26
CA TYR A 211 -5.76 7.52 -1.55
C TYR A 211 -7.12 6.96 -1.12
N ALA A 212 -8.19 7.75 -1.17
CA ALA A 212 -9.55 7.24 -0.96
C ALA A 212 -9.91 6.15 -1.98
N LEU A 213 -9.39 6.25 -3.22
CA LEU A 213 -9.60 5.24 -4.25
C LEU A 213 -8.91 3.90 -3.91
N TYR A 214 -7.75 3.92 -3.24
CA TYR A 214 -7.06 2.71 -2.79
C TYR A 214 -7.87 1.98 -1.71
N ALA A 215 -8.56 2.71 -0.83
CA ALA A 215 -9.49 2.11 0.12
C ALA A 215 -10.62 1.39 -0.61
N ILE A 216 -11.23 2.01 -1.64
CA ILE A 216 -12.25 1.35 -2.48
C ILE A 216 -11.71 0.07 -3.11
N TRP A 217 -10.46 0.06 -3.61
CA TRP A 217 -9.87 -1.13 -4.20
C TRP A 217 -9.68 -2.27 -3.19
N ALA A 218 -9.19 -1.96 -1.99
CA ALA A 218 -9.04 -2.94 -0.92
C ALA A 218 -10.40 -3.49 -0.43
N LEU A 219 -11.38 -2.61 -0.18
CA LEU A 219 -12.71 -3.01 0.27
C LEU A 219 -13.49 -3.76 -0.81
N ARG A 220 -13.31 -3.43 -2.09
CA ARG A 220 -13.91 -4.20 -3.18
C ARG A 220 -13.43 -5.66 -3.13
N SER A 221 -12.12 -5.86 -3.11
CA SER A 221 -11.53 -7.21 -3.09
C SER A 221 -11.91 -8.00 -1.85
N GLY A 222 -11.91 -7.37 -0.66
CA GLY A 222 -12.20 -8.06 0.61
C GLY A 222 -13.69 -8.25 0.91
N LEU A 223 -14.54 -7.28 0.54
CA LEU A 223 -15.93 -7.23 1.01
C LEU A 223 -16.94 -7.31 -0.12
N GLU A 224 -16.71 -6.69 -1.28
CA GLU A 224 -17.70 -6.67 -2.35
C GLU A 224 -17.62 -7.89 -3.26
N ASP A 225 -16.42 -8.43 -3.46
CA ASP A 225 -16.18 -9.67 -4.20
C ASP A 225 -16.24 -10.92 -3.30
N TRP A 226 -16.49 -10.75 -2.00
CA TRP A 226 -16.68 -11.84 -1.06
C TRP A 226 -17.81 -12.78 -1.52
N PRO A 227 -17.59 -14.10 -1.60
CA PRO A 227 -18.57 -15.05 -2.15
C PRO A 227 -19.86 -15.12 -1.33
N GLU A 228 -20.99 -15.45 -1.97
CA GLU A 228 -22.27 -15.69 -1.30
C GLU A 228 -22.25 -16.93 -0.42
N SER A 229 -21.50 -17.94 -0.85
CA SER A 229 -21.26 -19.18 -0.12
C SER A 229 -19.74 -19.35 0.04
N PRO A 230 -19.14 -18.73 1.07
CA PRO A 230 -17.70 -18.86 1.30
C PRO A 230 -17.32 -20.32 1.59
N PRO A 231 -16.18 -20.79 1.06
CA PRO A 231 -15.73 -22.17 1.26
C PRO A 231 -15.40 -22.46 2.73
N VAL A 232 -15.54 -23.72 3.12
CA VAL A 232 -15.12 -24.21 4.43
C VAL A 232 -13.62 -24.48 4.39
N TYR A 233 -12.92 -24.30 5.52
CA TYR A 233 -11.50 -24.62 5.64
C TYR A 233 -11.20 -26.05 5.17
N GLY A 234 -10.17 -26.20 4.34
CA GLY A 234 -9.75 -27.50 3.80
C GLY A 234 -10.59 -28.02 2.62
N THR A 235 -11.58 -27.25 2.15
CA THR A 235 -12.26 -27.54 0.88
C THR A 235 -11.28 -27.36 -0.28
N GLU A 236 -11.23 -28.32 -1.19
CA GLU A 236 -10.47 -28.17 -2.44
C GLU A 236 -11.06 -27.01 -3.25
N CYS A 237 -10.19 -26.12 -3.71
CA CYS A 237 -10.56 -24.94 -4.50
C CYS A 237 -9.85 -25.01 -5.85
N ASP A 238 -10.52 -24.57 -6.91
CA ASP A 238 -9.97 -24.59 -8.26
C ASP A 238 -8.86 -23.54 -8.44
N THR A 239 -8.98 -22.41 -7.75
CA THR A 239 -7.99 -21.33 -7.77
C THR A 239 -7.54 -20.93 -6.38
N PHE A 240 -6.38 -20.27 -6.32
CA PHE A 240 -5.84 -19.75 -5.07
C PHE A 240 -6.71 -18.62 -4.51
N GLU A 241 -7.25 -17.78 -5.38
CA GLU A 241 -8.07 -16.62 -5.03
C GLU A 241 -9.43 -17.01 -4.43
N GLU A 242 -9.91 -18.20 -4.75
CA GLU A 242 -11.13 -18.77 -4.17
C GLU A 242 -10.88 -19.44 -2.81
N SER A 243 -9.62 -19.65 -2.42
CA SER A 243 -9.29 -20.37 -1.20
C SER A 243 -9.71 -19.61 0.07
N PRO A 244 -10.13 -20.32 1.15
CA PRO A 244 -10.46 -19.71 2.43
C PRO A 244 -9.37 -18.77 2.98
N ALA A 245 -8.10 -19.12 2.80
CA ALA A 245 -6.98 -18.32 3.29
C ALA A 245 -6.83 -17.00 2.54
N TYR A 246 -6.96 -17.03 1.21
CA TYR A 246 -6.85 -15.82 0.39
C TYR A 246 -8.02 -14.87 0.66
N LEU A 247 -9.24 -15.40 0.77
CA LEU A 247 -10.42 -14.62 1.11
C LEU A 247 -10.25 -13.93 2.48
N ALA A 248 -9.81 -14.66 3.51
CA ALA A 248 -9.52 -14.10 4.83
C ALA A 248 -8.45 -13.00 4.77
N PHE A 249 -7.39 -13.22 4.01
CA PHE A 249 -6.32 -12.23 3.79
C PHE A 249 -6.82 -10.93 3.13
N GLN A 250 -7.71 -11.03 2.13
CA GLN A 250 -8.32 -9.84 1.50
C GLN A 250 -9.24 -9.08 2.45
N VAL A 251 -9.98 -9.79 3.31
CA VAL A 251 -10.76 -9.13 4.38
C VAL A 251 -9.83 -8.41 5.35
N GLU A 252 -8.72 -9.03 5.76
CA GLU A 252 -7.74 -8.35 6.64
C GLU A 252 -7.21 -7.05 6.01
N ALA A 253 -6.84 -7.07 4.73
CA ALA A 253 -6.45 -5.87 4.00
C ALA A 253 -7.54 -4.79 4.04
N ALA A 254 -8.80 -5.14 3.78
CA ALA A 254 -9.92 -4.21 3.88
C ALA A 254 -10.11 -3.64 5.30
N THR A 255 -9.99 -4.48 6.33
CA THR A 255 -10.17 -4.06 7.73
C THR A 255 -9.09 -3.08 8.20
N ILE A 256 -7.86 -3.16 7.68
CA ILE A 256 -6.80 -2.17 7.93
C ILE A 256 -7.26 -0.77 7.51
N TRP A 257 -7.79 -0.64 6.28
CA TRP A 257 -8.31 0.64 5.79
C TRP A 257 -9.44 1.16 6.65
N ILE A 258 -10.40 0.31 7.01
CA ILE A 258 -11.53 0.70 7.85
C ILE A 258 -11.04 1.19 9.21
N CYS A 259 -10.19 0.42 9.88
CA CYS A 259 -9.67 0.79 11.20
C CYS A 259 -8.88 2.09 11.19
N ASN A 260 -8.12 2.35 10.14
CA ASN A 260 -7.30 3.55 10.04
C ASN A 260 -8.07 4.78 9.54
N THR A 261 -9.09 4.59 8.70
CA THR A 261 -9.66 5.68 7.87
C THR A 261 -11.19 5.76 7.86
N ALA A 262 -11.90 4.97 8.67
CA ALA A 262 -13.38 4.98 8.73
C ALA A 262 -14.01 6.40 8.77
N PRO A 263 -13.54 7.36 9.60
CA PRO A 263 -14.10 8.72 9.60
C PRO A 263 -13.92 9.47 8.28
N LEU A 264 -12.83 9.22 7.55
CA LEU A 264 -12.57 9.84 6.25
C LEU A 264 -13.42 9.19 5.16
N MET A 265 -13.50 7.86 5.17
CA MET A 265 -14.32 7.08 4.25
C MET A 265 -15.80 7.43 4.36
N TYR A 266 -16.32 7.52 5.59
CA TYR A 266 -17.72 7.85 5.84
C TYR A 266 -18.08 9.25 5.35
N LYS A 267 -17.15 10.21 5.41
CA LYS A 267 -17.37 11.60 4.92
C LYS A 267 -17.09 11.76 3.42
N CYS A 268 -16.42 10.81 2.80
CA CYS A 268 -16.04 10.91 1.40
C CYS A 268 -17.27 10.80 0.50
N THR A 269 -17.29 11.59 -0.57
CA THR A 269 -18.37 11.61 -1.58
C THR A 269 -17.80 11.60 -3.00
N GLU A 270 -16.52 11.25 -3.14
CA GLU A 270 -15.84 11.23 -4.43
C GLU A 270 -16.35 10.07 -5.30
N ILE A 271 -16.51 10.38 -6.59
CA ILE A 271 -17.05 9.46 -7.61
C ILE A 271 -16.00 9.29 -8.71
N TRP A 272 -15.61 8.04 -8.96
CA TRP A 272 -14.63 7.64 -9.96
C TRP A 272 -15.22 6.64 -10.97
N GLY A 273 -16.30 7.04 -11.64
CA GLY A 273 -16.90 6.25 -12.72
C GLY A 273 -18.24 6.80 -13.21
N PRO A 274 -18.77 6.24 -14.31
CA PRO A 274 -20.02 6.69 -14.90
C PRO A 274 -21.25 6.52 -14.00
N LYS A 275 -21.25 5.56 -13.06
CA LYS A 275 -22.35 5.41 -12.11
C LYS A 275 -22.23 6.45 -11.01
N GLY A 276 -23.15 7.41 -11.00
CA GLY A 276 -23.14 8.55 -10.08
C GLY A 276 -22.52 9.83 -10.66
N ASN A 277 -21.87 9.75 -11.83
CA ASN A 277 -21.38 10.91 -12.56
C ASN A 277 -21.69 10.77 -14.08
N PRO A 278 -22.79 11.38 -14.57
CA PRO A 278 -23.19 11.30 -15.98
C PRO A 278 -22.16 11.87 -16.97
N ASP A 279 -21.33 12.82 -16.51
CA ASP A 279 -20.33 13.49 -17.34
C ASP A 279 -18.97 12.77 -17.34
N TRP A 280 -18.92 11.55 -16.78
CA TRP A 280 -17.68 10.80 -16.67
C TRP A 280 -17.02 10.51 -18.03
N PRO A 281 -15.71 10.79 -18.21
CA PRO A 281 -15.06 10.59 -19.50
C PRO A 281 -15.07 9.12 -19.96
N LYS A 282 -15.55 8.87 -21.18
CA LYS A 282 -15.71 7.51 -21.75
C LYS A 282 -14.43 6.66 -21.76
N ARG A 283 -13.25 7.27 -21.77
CA ARG A 283 -11.95 6.59 -21.82
C ARG A 283 -11.25 6.48 -20.46
N ALA A 284 -11.85 6.99 -19.38
CA ALA A 284 -11.24 6.98 -18.04
C ALA A 284 -11.44 5.66 -17.27
N GLY A 285 -12.14 4.69 -17.84
CA GLY A 285 -12.54 3.46 -17.14
C GLY A 285 -13.54 3.76 -16.02
N ALA A 286 -13.65 2.88 -15.03
CA ALA A 286 -14.45 3.11 -13.82
C ALA A 286 -13.65 2.66 -12.58
N PRO A 287 -12.62 3.42 -12.16
CA PRO A 287 -11.75 3.00 -11.07
C PRO A 287 -12.48 2.72 -9.75
N GLY A 288 -13.53 3.48 -9.46
CA GLY A 288 -14.35 3.36 -8.24
C GLY A 288 -15.45 2.32 -8.32
N ARG A 289 -15.53 1.54 -9.41
CA ARG A 289 -16.59 0.53 -9.60
C ARG A 289 -16.69 -0.45 -8.46
N GLY A 290 -17.90 -0.94 -8.24
CA GLY A 290 -18.18 -2.00 -7.28
C GLY A 290 -17.72 -3.40 -7.69
N GLY A 291 -17.72 -4.30 -6.72
CA GLY A 291 -17.60 -5.74 -6.89
C GLY A 291 -18.95 -6.43 -7.00
N LYS A 292 -18.97 -7.76 -6.90
CA LYS A 292 -20.19 -8.60 -7.08
C LYS A 292 -21.38 -8.18 -6.21
N ARG A 293 -21.13 -7.65 -5.02
CA ARG A 293 -22.17 -7.24 -4.05
C ARG A 293 -22.57 -5.77 -4.11
N TRP A 294 -21.92 -4.95 -4.94
CA TRP A 294 -22.24 -3.53 -5.08
C TRP A 294 -22.30 -3.13 -6.56
N ASP A 295 -23.49 -2.73 -7.01
CA ASP A 295 -23.70 -2.25 -8.39
C ASP A 295 -24.15 -0.78 -8.45
N GLY A 296 -24.04 -0.06 -7.33
CA GLY A 296 -24.44 1.34 -7.18
C GLY A 296 -23.41 2.34 -7.73
N VAL A 297 -23.17 3.43 -7.00
CA VAL A 297 -22.23 4.50 -7.40
C VAL A 297 -20.79 3.98 -7.50
N ASP A 298 -20.08 4.40 -8.55
CA ASP A 298 -18.66 4.07 -8.78
C ASP A 298 -17.74 4.93 -7.89
N GLY A 299 -17.89 4.83 -6.57
CA GLY A 299 -17.14 5.61 -5.58
C GLY A 299 -17.79 5.54 -4.22
N TYR A 300 -17.72 6.64 -3.45
CA TYR A 300 -18.42 6.76 -2.19
C TYR A 300 -19.82 7.33 -2.42
N ASP A 301 -20.85 6.58 -2.03
CA ASP A 301 -22.23 7.01 -2.19
C ASP A 301 -22.69 7.85 -1.00
N HIS A 302 -23.34 8.98 -1.30
CA HIS A 302 -23.83 9.93 -0.29
C HIS A 302 -24.83 9.31 0.71
N ASP A 303 -25.58 8.29 0.28
CA ASP A 303 -26.58 7.62 1.12
C ASP A 303 -25.97 6.51 2.01
N HIS A 304 -24.66 6.29 1.94
CA HIS A 304 -23.93 5.25 2.68
C HIS A 304 -24.49 3.83 2.48
N LYS A 305 -25.12 3.54 1.33
CA LYS A 305 -25.61 2.19 0.98
C LYS A 305 -24.46 1.23 0.74
N ARG A 306 -23.36 1.67 0.11
CA ARG A 306 -22.15 0.87 -0.07
C ARG A 306 -21.51 0.54 1.27
N TRP A 307 -21.52 1.50 2.18
CA TRP A 307 -21.06 1.34 3.55
C TRP A 307 -21.86 0.28 4.32
N GLN A 308 -23.20 0.26 4.17
CA GLN A 308 -24.01 -0.81 4.76
C GLN A 308 -23.69 -2.19 4.17
N VAL A 309 -23.45 -2.30 2.85
CA VAL A 309 -23.00 -3.56 2.22
C VAL A 309 -21.70 -4.05 2.87
N TRP A 310 -20.74 -3.17 3.13
CA TRP A 310 -19.51 -3.54 3.82
C TRP A 310 -19.74 -4.05 5.24
N LYS A 311 -20.60 -3.39 6.03
CA LYS A 311 -20.99 -3.86 7.39
C LYS A 311 -21.65 -5.24 7.34
N ASP A 312 -22.56 -5.45 6.40
CA ASP A 312 -23.27 -6.72 6.24
C ASP A 312 -22.29 -7.86 5.91
N VAL A 313 -21.30 -7.60 5.06
CA VAL A 313 -20.29 -8.60 4.70
C VAL A 313 -19.36 -8.90 5.87
N LEU A 314 -18.90 -7.89 6.62
CA LEU A 314 -18.08 -8.13 7.82
C LEU A 314 -18.81 -9.00 8.86
N ASN A 315 -20.12 -8.77 9.07
CA ASN A 315 -20.94 -9.64 9.91
C ASN A 315 -21.01 -11.08 9.36
N LYS A 316 -21.13 -11.26 8.04
CA LYS A 316 -21.09 -12.59 7.41
C LYS A 316 -19.73 -13.27 7.58
N VAL A 317 -18.62 -12.53 7.52
CA VAL A 317 -17.27 -13.07 7.77
C VAL A 317 -17.14 -13.55 9.21
N ILE A 318 -17.63 -12.78 10.20
CA ILE A 318 -17.63 -13.18 11.61
C ILE A 318 -18.43 -14.48 11.82
N LEU A 319 -19.61 -14.57 11.21
CA LEU A 319 -20.43 -15.79 11.26
C LEU A 319 -19.72 -16.99 10.61
N TRP A 320 -19.08 -16.78 9.47
CA TRP A 320 -18.30 -17.80 8.76
C TRP A 320 -17.11 -18.29 9.58
N CYS A 321 -16.43 -17.40 10.32
CA CYS A 321 -15.33 -17.79 11.21
C CYS A 321 -15.79 -18.68 12.37
N GLY A 322 -17.05 -18.54 12.80
CA GLY A 322 -17.64 -19.32 13.90
C GLY A 322 -18.43 -20.56 13.45
N SER A 323 -18.55 -20.84 12.15
CA SER A 323 -19.32 -21.98 11.66
C SER A 323 -18.56 -23.30 11.78
N ALA A 324 -19.30 -24.41 11.91
CA ALA A 324 -18.72 -25.75 11.96
C ALA A 324 -17.79 -26.02 10.77
N GLY A 325 -16.60 -26.55 11.03
CA GLY A 325 -15.53 -26.76 10.05
C GLY A 325 -14.58 -25.58 9.85
N ASN A 326 -14.89 -24.41 10.40
CA ASN A 326 -14.06 -23.21 10.38
C ASN A 326 -13.53 -22.82 11.76
N GLU A 327 -13.52 -23.73 12.73
CA GLU A 327 -13.16 -23.42 14.12
C GLU A 327 -11.76 -22.83 14.26
N LYS A 328 -10.85 -23.15 13.31
CA LYS A 328 -9.52 -22.55 13.24
C LYS A 328 -9.53 -21.04 12.94
N PHE A 329 -10.59 -20.54 12.33
CA PHE A 329 -10.79 -19.11 12.07
C PHE A 329 -11.50 -18.39 13.23
N GLN A 330 -12.07 -19.12 14.19
CA GLN A 330 -12.81 -18.52 15.29
C GLN A 330 -11.91 -17.60 16.16
N ASP A 331 -10.69 -18.05 16.45
CA ASP A 331 -9.67 -17.28 17.18
C ASP A 331 -8.63 -16.66 16.22
N SER A 332 -8.98 -16.48 14.94
CA SER A 332 -8.06 -15.96 13.94
C SER A 332 -8.08 -14.44 13.84
N LYS A 333 -6.99 -13.90 13.31
CA LYS A 333 -6.79 -12.46 13.07
C LYS A 333 -7.93 -11.84 12.26
N VAL A 334 -8.48 -12.55 11.27
CA VAL A 334 -9.56 -12.01 10.42
C VAL A 334 -10.86 -11.79 11.20
N ASN A 335 -11.19 -12.65 12.17
CA ASN A 335 -12.39 -12.49 12.98
C ASN A 335 -12.28 -11.24 13.87
N ASP A 336 -11.17 -11.11 14.58
CA ASP A 336 -10.94 -9.96 15.47
C ASP A 336 -10.75 -8.65 14.70
N ALA A 337 -10.10 -8.69 13.54
CA ALA A 337 -10.00 -7.53 12.66
C ALA A 337 -11.37 -7.11 12.11
N SER A 338 -12.25 -8.05 11.77
CA SER A 338 -13.61 -7.76 11.30
C SER A 338 -14.47 -7.10 12.38
N LYS A 339 -14.37 -7.57 13.63
CA LYS A 339 -15.05 -6.94 14.79
C LYS A 339 -14.56 -5.51 15.02
N ARG A 340 -13.24 -5.30 15.05
CA ARG A 340 -12.65 -3.95 15.21
C ARG A 340 -13.04 -3.01 14.06
N ALA A 341 -13.12 -3.53 12.83
CA ALA A 341 -13.57 -2.76 11.68
C ALA A 341 -15.04 -2.33 11.86
N LEU A 342 -15.93 -3.22 12.29
CA LEU A 342 -17.33 -2.86 12.60
C LEU A 342 -17.40 -1.78 13.70
N ASP A 343 -16.63 -1.92 14.79
CA ASP A 343 -16.58 -0.92 15.86
C ASP A 343 -16.10 0.45 15.33
N ALA A 344 -15.09 0.46 14.45
CA ALA A 344 -14.60 1.69 13.83
C ALA A 344 -15.63 2.31 12.88
N MET A 345 -16.40 1.49 12.16
CA MET A 345 -17.49 1.96 11.31
C MET A 345 -18.61 2.59 12.14
N GLU A 346 -19.02 1.94 13.23
CA GLU A 346 -20.04 2.49 14.14
C GLU A 346 -19.59 3.79 14.82
N GLN A 347 -18.29 3.92 15.12
CA GLN A 347 -17.75 5.18 15.65
C GLN A 347 -17.75 6.30 14.62
N ALA A 348 -17.52 6.01 13.35
CA ALA A 348 -17.54 7.01 12.27
C ALA A 348 -18.95 7.52 11.93
N GLU A 349 -19.99 6.74 12.26
CA GLU A 349 -21.41 7.11 12.09
C GLU A 349 -21.92 8.08 13.17
N ARG A 350 -21.19 8.22 14.29
CA ARG A 350 -21.54 9.11 15.43
C ARG A 350 -20.96 10.50 15.23
#